data_AF-A0A673G9T1-F1
#
_entry.id   AF-A0A673G9T1-F1
#
_cell.length_a   1.000
_cell.length_b   1.000
_cell.length_c   1.000
_cell.angle_alpha   90.00
_cell.angle_beta   90.00
_cell.angle_gamma   90.00
#
_symmetry.space_group_name_H-M   'P 1'
#
loop_
_entity.id
_entity.type
_entity.pdbx_description
1 polymer ?
#
loop_
_entity_poly.entity_id
_entity_poly.type
_entity_poly.pdbx_seq_one_letter_code
_entity_poly.pdbx_strand_id
1 'polypeptide(L)'
;IDCIQTCVCVCVWESALLAQLRNGEFSPVVVLDENGRSVRDLKSESLASLLLGALQSEVQSASTHICFLQGGFDGFFALYPELCFSPPVMCSNHPAFSDSEPIVSGRKTPLYDQGGPVEILPFLFLGSAHHSSRRETLERCGITAVLNVSSSCPNLFEEELQYKTLKVEDSLAADIRVLFPEAIHFIDSIKESGGRVLVHCQAGISRSATICLAYLIHARRVSLNEAFDFVKCRRQVISPNLAFMGQLLQFETDVLCPYSVIDRENSGTF
;
A
#
# COMPACT_ATOMS: atom_id res chain seq x y z
N ILE A 1 -13.89 6.34 1.14
CA ILE A 1 -13.45 6.73 -0.22
C ILE A 1 -12.10 6.10 -0.50
N ASP A 2 -11.08 6.34 0.34
CA ASP A 2 -9.85 5.49 0.34
C ASP A 2 -10.17 4.00 0.50
N CYS A 3 -11.08 3.63 1.42
CA CYS A 3 -11.49 2.25 1.64
C CYS A 3 -12.05 1.52 0.39
N ILE A 4 -12.65 2.20 -0.59
CA ILE A 4 -13.26 1.53 -1.75
C ILE A 4 -12.19 1.22 -2.81
N GLN A 5 -11.28 2.16 -3.06
CA GLN A 5 -10.14 1.92 -3.95
C GLN A 5 -9.14 0.92 -3.35
N THR A 6 -8.96 0.95 -2.02
CA THR A 6 -8.18 -0.04 -1.26
C THR A 6 -8.83 -1.43 -1.33
N CYS A 7 -10.14 -1.57 -1.16
CA CYS A 7 -10.81 -2.88 -1.18
C CYS A 7 -10.58 -3.63 -2.50
N VAL A 8 -10.74 -2.99 -3.65
CA VAL A 8 -10.65 -3.72 -4.93
C VAL A 8 -9.22 -4.05 -5.33
N CYS A 9 -8.23 -3.19 -5.00
CA CYS A 9 -6.82 -3.54 -5.16
C CYS A 9 -6.46 -4.77 -4.33
N VAL A 10 -6.87 -4.79 -3.07
CA VAL A 10 -6.59 -5.92 -2.17
C VAL A 10 -7.29 -7.21 -2.65
N CYS A 11 -8.49 -7.11 -3.23
CA CYS A 11 -9.25 -8.25 -3.74
C CYS A 11 -8.58 -9.07 -4.85
N VAL A 12 -7.75 -8.46 -5.71
CA VAL A 12 -7.11 -9.19 -6.83
C VAL A 12 -5.84 -9.91 -6.37
N TRP A 13 -5.15 -9.37 -5.37
CA TRP A 13 -3.84 -9.85 -4.92
C TRP A 13 -3.92 -10.74 -3.67
N GLU A 14 -5.00 -10.64 -2.90
CA GLU A 14 -5.23 -11.48 -1.74
C GLU A 14 -6.06 -12.72 -2.15
N SER A 15 -5.38 -13.86 -2.24
CA SER A 15 -5.97 -15.14 -2.68
C SER A 15 -7.25 -15.52 -1.92
N ALA A 16 -7.32 -15.19 -0.63
CA ALA A 16 -8.48 -15.42 0.21
C ALA A 16 -9.67 -14.55 -0.21
N LEU A 17 -9.47 -13.24 -0.41
CA LEU A 17 -10.53 -12.33 -0.83
C LEU A 17 -11.03 -12.66 -2.24
N LEU A 18 -10.14 -13.06 -3.15
CA LEU A 18 -10.53 -13.50 -4.49
C LEU A 18 -11.41 -14.76 -4.43
N ALA A 19 -11.08 -15.71 -3.55
CA ALA A 19 -11.92 -16.89 -3.33
C ALA A 19 -13.29 -16.52 -2.76
N GLN A 20 -13.35 -15.62 -1.78
CA GLN A 20 -14.61 -15.13 -1.20
C GLN A 20 -15.47 -14.37 -2.22
N LEU A 21 -14.85 -13.55 -3.06
CA LEU A 21 -15.50 -12.86 -4.17
C LEU A 21 -16.11 -13.84 -5.17
N ARG A 22 -15.34 -14.87 -5.57
CA ARG A 22 -15.84 -15.94 -6.47
C ARG A 22 -17.01 -16.70 -5.84
N ASN A 23 -16.96 -16.92 -4.53
CA ASN A 23 -17.99 -17.63 -3.76
C ASN A 23 -19.29 -16.83 -3.51
N GLY A 24 -19.36 -15.54 -3.84
CA GLY A 24 -20.56 -14.74 -3.58
C GLY A 24 -20.62 -14.10 -2.19
N GLU A 25 -19.56 -14.19 -1.39
CA GLU A 25 -19.58 -13.69 0.00
C GLU A 25 -19.62 -12.15 0.05
N PHE A 26 -19.15 -11.50 -1.00
CA PHE A 26 -19.22 -10.04 -1.17
C PHE A 26 -20.10 -9.70 -2.37
N SER A 27 -21.36 -9.34 -2.13
CA SER A 27 -22.29 -8.89 -3.18
C SER A 27 -23.32 -7.89 -2.62
N PRO A 28 -23.56 -6.73 -3.25
CA PRO A 28 -22.91 -6.25 -4.47
C PRO A 28 -21.50 -5.68 -4.22
N VAL A 29 -20.61 -5.80 -5.20
CA VAL A 29 -19.31 -5.11 -5.23
C VAL A 29 -19.45 -3.87 -6.10
N VAL A 30 -19.16 -2.70 -5.53
CA VAL A 30 -19.32 -1.41 -6.23
C VAL A 30 -17.96 -0.87 -6.63
N VAL A 31 -17.74 -0.72 -7.94
CA VAL A 31 -16.60 0.01 -8.50
C VAL A 31 -16.93 1.51 -8.51
N LEU A 32 -16.04 2.30 -7.91
CA LEU A 32 -16.15 3.75 -7.83
C LEU A 32 -15.09 4.40 -8.72
N ASP A 33 -15.53 5.33 -9.57
CA ASP A 33 -14.66 6.28 -10.27
C ASP A 33 -15.20 7.69 -10.02
N GLU A 34 -14.37 8.58 -9.48
CA GLU A 34 -14.79 9.95 -9.18
C GLU A 34 -15.01 10.77 -10.46
N ASN A 35 -14.34 10.40 -11.56
CA ASN A 35 -14.42 11.11 -12.83
C ASN A 35 -15.47 10.51 -13.79
N GLY A 36 -15.91 9.27 -13.54
CA GLY A 36 -16.75 8.48 -14.43
C GLY A 36 -18.23 8.70 -14.14
N ARG A 37 -18.95 9.30 -15.09
CA ARG A 37 -20.41 9.52 -14.95
C ARG A 37 -21.22 8.25 -15.20
N SER A 38 -20.69 7.33 -16.01
CA SER A 38 -21.31 6.05 -16.36
C SER A 38 -20.23 5.08 -16.86
N VAL A 39 -20.50 3.77 -16.80
CA VAL A 39 -19.64 2.73 -17.41
C VAL A 39 -19.37 3.01 -18.89
N ARG A 40 -20.34 3.58 -19.61
CA ARG A 40 -20.21 3.92 -21.04
C ARG A 40 -19.26 5.08 -21.32
N ASP A 41 -19.03 5.93 -20.32
CA ASP A 41 -18.19 7.13 -20.44
C ASP A 41 -16.74 6.86 -19.98
N LEU A 42 -16.47 5.67 -19.46
CA LEU A 42 -15.14 5.27 -19.05
C LEU A 42 -14.24 5.14 -20.29
N LYS A 43 -13.08 5.80 -20.25
CA LYS A 43 -12.03 5.54 -21.23
C LYS A 43 -11.59 4.08 -21.10
N SER A 44 -11.33 3.41 -22.22
CA SER A 44 -10.89 2.01 -22.25
C SER A 44 -9.67 1.75 -21.37
N GLU A 45 -8.75 2.72 -21.31
CA GLU A 45 -7.51 2.69 -20.53
C GLU A 45 -7.65 3.27 -19.11
N SER A 46 -8.86 3.67 -18.70
CA SER A 46 -9.08 4.13 -17.33
C SER A 46 -8.95 2.98 -16.34
N LEU A 47 -8.45 3.27 -15.15
CA LEU A 47 -8.33 2.28 -14.07
C LEU A 47 -9.68 1.62 -13.76
N ALA A 48 -10.77 2.39 -13.77
CA ALA A 48 -12.10 1.87 -13.54
C ALA A 48 -12.55 0.87 -14.63
N SER A 49 -12.24 1.14 -15.90
CA SER A 49 -12.53 0.22 -17.02
C SER A 49 -11.73 -1.08 -16.90
N LEU A 50 -10.42 -0.98 -16.63
CA LEU A 50 -9.55 -2.14 -16.44
C LEU A 50 -9.99 -2.99 -15.24
N LEU A 51 -10.35 -2.33 -14.13
CA LEU A 51 -10.80 -2.96 -12.90
C LEU A 51 -12.14 -3.68 -13.09
N LEU A 52 -13.10 -3.05 -13.77
CA LEU A 52 -14.38 -3.68 -14.12
C LEU A 52 -14.15 -4.92 -14.97
N GLY A 53 -13.31 -4.84 -15.99
CA GLY A 53 -12.97 -5.98 -16.85
C GLY A 53 -12.34 -7.13 -16.07
N ALA A 54 -11.37 -6.82 -15.19
CA ALA A 54 -10.73 -7.82 -14.33
C ALA A 54 -11.73 -8.50 -13.40
N LEU A 55 -12.53 -7.75 -12.64
CA LEU A 55 -13.54 -8.30 -11.74
C LEU A 55 -14.59 -9.15 -12.46
N GLN A 56 -15.05 -8.72 -13.63
CA GLN A 56 -16.00 -9.46 -14.44
C GLN A 56 -15.40 -10.77 -14.98
N SER A 57 -14.11 -10.79 -15.30
CA SER A 57 -13.43 -12.01 -15.75
C SER A 57 -13.20 -13.01 -14.62
N GLU A 58 -13.01 -12.51 -13.40
CA GLU A 58 -12.74 -13.31 -12.19
C GLU A 58 -13.99 -13.94 -11.61
N VAL A 59 -15.13 -13.24 -11.67
CA VAL A 59 -16.42 -13.71 -11.17
C VAL A 59 -17.25 -14.27 -12.33
N GLN A 60 -17.07 -15.56 -12.63
CA GLN A 60 -17.79 -16.27 -13.71
C GLN A 60 -19.18 -16.76 -13.30
N SER A 61 -19.51 -16.75 -12.01
CA SER A 61 -20.78 -17.21 -11.45
C SER A 61 -21.69 -16.04 -11.07
N ALA A 62 -23.00 -16.23 -11.25
CA ALA A 62 -24.07 -15.28 -10.86
C ALA A 62 -24.16 -14.98 -9.35
N SER A 63 -23.15 -15.38 -8.56
CA SER A 63 -23.07 -15.25 -7.11
C SER A 63 -22.70 -13.83 -6.66
N THR A 64 -21.87 -13.11 -7.43
CA THR A 64 -21.43 -11.74 -7.08
C THR A 64 -21.87 -10.73 -8.13
N HIS A 65 -22.62 -9.71 -7.71
CA HIS A 65 -23.05 -8.63 -8.58
C HIS A 65 -22.02 -7.50 -8.59
N ILE A 66 -21.37 -7.27 -9.73
CA ILE A 66 -20.47 -6.13 -9.94
C ILE A 66 -21.28 -4.93 -10.43
N CYS A 67 -21.25 -3.84 -9.67
CA CYS A 67 -21.95 -2.59 -9.98
C CYS A 67 -20.93 -1.45 -10.15
N PHE A 68 -21.31 -0.42 -10.91
CA PHE A 68 -20.55 0.82 -11.02
C PHE A 68 -21.38 1.97 -10.47
N LEU A 69 -20.79 2.82 -9.62
CA LEU A 69 -21.52 3.93 -9.04
C LEU A 69 -21.67 5.07 -10.06
N GLN A 70 -22.85 5.17 -10.66
CA GLN A 70 -23.16 6.22 -11.62
C GLN A 70 -23.08 7.60 -10.95
N GLY A 71 -22.35 8.54 -11.57
CA GLY A 71 -22.18 9.89 -11.07
C GLY A 71 -21.13 10.08 -9.98
N GLY A 72 -20.33 9.03 -9.69
CA GLY A 72 -19.27 9.09 -8.69
C GLY A 72 -19.79 9.32 -7.26
N PHE A 73 -18.88 9.54 -6.32
CA PHE A 73 -19.24 9.77 -4.92
C PHE A 73 -20.03 11.07 -4.75
N ASP A 74 -19.60 12.17 -5.38
CA ASP A 74 -20.26 13.47 -5.23
C ASP A 74 -21.70 13.44 -5.74
N GLY A 75 -21.95 12.76 -6.85
CA GLY A 75 -23.31 12.56 -7.37
C GLY A 75 -24.17 11.72 -6.43
N PHE A 76 -23.60 10.67 -5.85
CA PHE A 76 -24.30 9.85 -4.85
C PHE A 76 -24.58 10.63 -3.55
N PHE A 77 -23.59 11.37 -3.04
CA PHE A 77 -23.71 12.20 -1.83
C PHE A 77 -24.75 13.31 -2.02
N ALA A 78 -24.80 13.93 -3.20
CA ALA A 78 -25.79 14.97 -3.50
C ALA A 78 -27.24 14.43 -3.49
N LEU A 79 -27.43 13.16 -3.86
CA LEU A 79 -28.74 12.52 -3.94
C LEU A 79 -29.15 11.78 -2.66
N TYR A 80 -28.18 11.24 -1.93
CA TYR A 80 -28.38 10.40 -0.75
C TYR A 80 -27.43 10.77 0.40
N PRO A 81 -27.42 12.04 0.87
CA PRO A 81 -26.52 12.49 1.92
C PRO A 81 -26.72 11.73 3.24
N GLU A 82 -27.94 11.27 3.54
CA GLU A 82 -28.30 10.49 4.73
C GLU A 82 -27.71 9.08 4.75
N LEU A 83 -27.33 8.55 3.59
CA LEU A 83 -26.65 7.25 3.47
C LEU A 83 -25.13 7.38 3.54
N CYS A 84 -24.61 8.61 3.58
CA CYS A 84 -23.18 8.88 3.61
C CYS A 84 -22.73 9.23 5.03
N PHE A 85 -21.81 8.45 5.58
CA PHE A 85 -21.25 8.75 6.90
C PHE A 85 -20.18 9.85 6.78
N SER A 86 -20.57 11.10 7.00
CA SER A 86 -19.61 12.18 7.23
C SER A 86 -19.20 12.19 8.71
N PRO A 87 -17.91 12.02 9.06
CA PRO A 87 -17.48 12.29 10.43
C PRO A 87 -17.82 13.75 10.77
N PRO A 88 -18.29 14.05 11.99
CA PRO A 88 -18.80 15.38 12.31
C PRO A 88 -17.70 16.41 12.18
N VAL A 89 -17.89 17.34 11.24
CA VAL A 89 -17.15 18.59 11.19
C VAL A 89 -17.55 19.37 12.44
N MET A 90 -16.60 19.58 13.35
CA MET A 90 -16.83 20.36 14.56
C MET A 90 -17.06 21.84 14.19
N CYS A 91 -18.32 22.20 13.96
CA CYS A 91 -18.76 23.58 14.01
C CYS A 91 -19.05 23.94 15.47
N SER A 92 -18.14 24.72 16.04
CA SER A 92 -18.27 25.37 17.35
C SER A 92 -19.49 26.31 17.38
N ASN A 93 -20.44 26.05 18.27
CA ASN A 93 -21.16 27.06 19.08
C ASN A 93 -22.30 26.42 19.89
N HIS A 94 -22.10 26.26 21.22
CA HIS A 94 -22.99 26.66 22.32
C HIS A 94 -22.70 25.91 23.65
N PRO A 95 -23.10 26.47 24.82
CA PRO A 95 -22.21 26.69 25.95
C PRO A 95 -22.35 25.67 27.10
N ALA A 96 -21.26 25.62 27.87
CA ALA A 96 -21.09 25.24 29.27
C ALA A 96 -22.27 24.58 30.00
N PHE A 97 -22.05 23.33 30.42
CA PHE A 97 -22.30 22.93 31.80
C PHE A 97 -21.15 22.07 32.33
N SER A 98 -20.76 22.42 33.55
CA SER A 98 -19.62 21.98 34.35
C SER A 98 -19.76 20.54 34.84
N ASP A 99 -18.70 19.73 34.75
CA ASP A 99 -17.91 19.33 35.93
C ASP A 99 -16.78 18.34 35.57
N SER A 100 -15.55 18.78 35.87
CA SER A 100 -14.40 18.04 36.41
C SER A 100 -13.64 16.97 35.60
N GLU A 101 -12.42 17.36 35.19
CA GLU A 101 -11.13 16.64 34.99
C GLU A 101 -10.48 16.84 33.60
N PRO A 102 -9.19 17.20 33.49
CA PRO A 102 -8.59 17.69 32.25
C PRO A 102 -8.14 16.52 31.37
N ILE A 103 -9.01 16.04 30.49
CA ILE A 103 -8.59 15.17 29.38
C ILE A 103 -8.05 16.07 28.27
N VAL A 104 -6.72 16.15 28.17
CA VAL A 104 -6.01 16.69 27.00
C VAL A 104 -6.53 15.94 25.76
N SER A 105 -7.25 16.65 24.89
CA SER A 105 -7.88 16.15 23.68
C SER A 105 -6.83 15.60 22.70
N GLY A 106 -6.46 14.34 22.90
CA GLY A 106 -5.44 13.63 22.15
C GLY A 106 -5.92 13.22 20.76
N ARG A 107 -5.15 13.59 19.74
CA ARG A 107 -5.12 12.84 18.48
C ARG A 107 -4.64 11.42 18.82
N LYS A 108 -5.57 10.49 18.98
CA LYS A 108 -5.22 9.09 19.23
C LYS A 108 -4.51 8.53 18.00
N THR A 109 -3.30 8.03 18.18
CA THR A 109 -2.58 7.27 17.14
C THR A 109 -3.48 6.15 16.61
N PRO A 110 -3.55 5.92 15.28
CA PRO A 110 -4.36 4.84 14.72
C PRO A 110 -4.06 3.49 15.39
N LEU A 111 -5.06 2.62 15.50
CA LEU A 111 -4.94 1.33 16.21
C LEU A 111 -3.75 0.50 15.70
N TYR A 112 -3.48 0.54 14.39
CA TYR A 112 -2.39 -0.19 13.73
C TYR A 112 -0.98 0.38 13.99
N ASP A 113 -0.90 1.55 14.64
CA ASP A 113 0.33 2.25 15.03
C ASP A 113 0.50 2.34 16.56
N GLN A 114 -0.39 1.70 17.33
CA GLN A 114 -0.27 1.59 18.79
C GLN A 114 0.85 0.61 19.21
N GLY A 115 1.29 -0.26 18.30
CA GLY A 115 2.44 -1.15 18.46
C GLY A 115 3.76 -0.51 18.02
N GLY A 116 4.80 -1.34 17.88
CA GLY A 116 6.06 -0.97 17.24
C GLY A 116 6.03 -1.21 15.73
N PRO A 117 7.11 -0.83 15.00
CA PRO A 117 7.30 -1.29 13.63
C PRO A 117 7.36 -2.82 13.60
N VAL A 118 6.91 -3.41 12.51
CA VAL A 118 6.84 -4.87 12.37
C VAL A 118 8.13 -5.42 11.77
N GLU A 119 8.60 -6.55 12.29
CA GLU A 119 9.74 -7.26 11.73
C GLU A 119 9.31 -8.07 10.50
N ILE A 120 9.85 -7.73 9.33
CA ILE A 120 9.62 -8.46 8.07
C ILE A 120 10.69 -9.55 7.92
N LEU A 121 11.95 -9.18 8.08
CA LEU A 121 13.10 -10.07 8.18
C LEU A 121 13.92 -9.67 9.42
N PRO A 122 14.84 -10.50 9.92
CA PRO A 122 15.63 -10.18 11.13
C PRO A 122 16.30 -8.80 11.12
N PHE A 123 16.65 -8.28 9.94
CA PHE A 123 17.27 -6.97 9.72
C PHE A 123 16.35 -5.94 9.06
N LEU A 124 15.11 -6.27 8.67
CA LEU A 124 14.23 -5.40 7.89
C LEU A 124 12.90 -5.20 8.62
N PHE A 125 12.61 -3.95 8.98
CA PHE A 125 11.39 -3.52 9.66
C PHE A 125 10.53 -2.62 8.77
N LEU A 126 9.22 -2.72 8.93
CA LEU A 126 8.24 -1.87 8.25
C LEU A 126 7.45 -1.04 9.28
N GLY A 127 7.35 0.27 9.06
CA GLY A 127 6.59 1.15 9.94
C GLY A 127 6.07 2.43 9.30
N SER A 128 5.49 3.29 10.14
CA SER A 128 4.97 4.62 9.81
C SER A 128 5.89 5.71 10.36
N ALA A 129 5.59 6.97 10.05
CA ALA A 129 6.29 8.11 10.61
C ALA A 129 6.13 8.19 12.14
N HIS A 130 5.03 7.66 12.69
CA HIS A 130 4.86 7.54 14.14
C HIS A 130 5.94 6.61 14.72
N HIS A 131 6.14 5.43 14.12
CA HIS A 131 7.18 4.50 14.57
C HIS A 131 8.60 5.08 14.45
N SER A 132 8.91 5.78 13.36
CA SER A 132 10.24 6.40 13.17
C SER A 132 10.51 7.56 14.13
N SER A 133 9.48 8.15 14.73
CA SER A 133 9.61 9.22 15.73
C SER A 133 9.85 8.73 17.17
N ARG A 134 9.77 7.42 17.42
CA ARG A 134 9.84 6.85 18.76
C ARG A 134 11.19 6.22 19.02
N ARG A 135 12.13 7.02 19.53
CA ARG A 135 13.50 6.59 19.92
C ARG A 135 13.53 5.27 20.68
N GLU A 136 12.77 5.16 21.78
CA GLU A 136 12.72 3.95 22.62
C GLU A 136 12.31 2.71 21.81
N THR A 137 11.38 2.88 20.86
CA THR A 137 10.94 1.79 19.99
C THR A 137 12.05 1.39 19.01
N LEU A 138 12.76 2.36 18.42
CA LEU A 138 13.89 2.09 17.52
C LEU A 138 15.02 1.36 18.25
N GLU A 139 15.38 1.81 19.46
CA GLU A 139 16.40 1.20 20.31
C GLU A 139 16.01 -0.23 20.73
N ARG A 140 14.77 -0.45 21.17
CA ARG A 140 14.27 -1.79 21.54
C ARG A 140 14.25 -2.74 20.34
N CYS A 141 13.98 -2.22 19.15
CA CYS A 141 14.08 -2.98 17.91
C CYS A 141 15.52 -3.07 17.38
N GLY A 142 16.53 -2.51 18.04
CA GLY A 142 17.92 -2.54 17.59
C GLY A 142 18.12 -1.92 16.22
N ILE A 143 17.30 -0.93 15.85
CA ILE A 143 17.39 -0.25 14.56
C ILE A 143 18.68 0.58 14.52
N THR A 144 19.50 0.35 13.51
CA THR A 144 20.75 1.07 13.26
C THR A 144 20.64 2.03 12.08
N ALA A 145 19.61 1.87 11.25
CA ALA A 145 19.38 2.71 10.07
C ALA A 145 17.89 2.90 9.77
N VAL A 146 17.56 4.02 9.11
CA VAL A 146 16.20 4.37 8.73
C VAL A 146 16.15 4.76 7.25
N LEU A 147 15.31 4.05 6.48
CA LEU A 147 14.97 4.39 5.11
C LEU A 147 13.63 5.11 5.09
N ASN A 148 13.66 6.43 4.90
CA ASN A 148 12.49 7.30 4.82
C ASN A 148 12.00 7.41 3.38
N VAL A 149 10.85 6.80 3.08
CA VAL A 149 10.23 6.76 1.75
C VAL A 149 9.09 7.78 1.69
N SER A 150 9.39 9.04 2.01
CA SER A 150 8.42 10.13 2.01
C SER A 150 9.08 11.48 1.70
N SER A 151 8.35 12.33 0.98
CA SER A 151 8.77 13.72 0.73
C SER A 151 8.50 14.65 1.92
N SER A 152 7.61 14.28 2.83
CA SER A 152 7.07 15.18 3.88
C SER A 152 7.47 14.79 5.32
N CYS A 153 8.01 13.59 5.53
CA CYS A 153 8.37 13.13 6.87
C CYS A 153 9.80 13.59 7.22
N PRO A 154 10.04 14.23 8.37
CA PRO A 154 11.39 14.59 8.80
C PRO A 154 12.16 13.38 9.32
N ASN A 155 13.49 13.46 9.25
CA ASN A 155 14.40 12.54 9.95
C ASN A 155 14.70 13.13 11.33
N LEU A 156 14.59 12.34 12.40
CA LEU A 156 14.61 12.86 13.78
C LEU A 156 15.87 12.50 14.58
N PHE A 157 16.66 11.53 14.10
CA PHE A 157 17.79 10.97 14.83
C PHE A 157 19.04 10.83 13.94
N GLU A 158 19.27 11.79 13.03
CA GLU A 158 20.34 11.73 12.03
C GLU A 158 21.76 11.73 12.62
N GLU A 159 21.91 12.18 13.87
CA GLU A 159 23.20 12.14 14.58
C GLU A 159 23.55 10.74 15.11
N GLU A 160 22.57 9.82 15.17
CA GLU A 160 22.70 8.54 15.88
C GLU A 160 22.40 7.33 15.02
N LEU A 161 21.54 7.48 14.01
CA LEU A 161 21.17 6.42 13.08
C LEU A 161 21.61 6.82 11.67
N GLN A 162 21.91 5.82 10.84
CA GLN A 162 22.14 6.07 9.43
C GLN A 162 20.82 6.34 8.72
N TYR A 163 20.68 7.46 8.03
CA TYR A 163 19.47 7.79 7.28
C TYR A 163 19.68 7.75 5.78
N LYS A 164 18.63 7.35 5.08
CA LYS A 164 18.47 7.60 3.65
C LYS A 164 17.04 8.00 3.35
N THR A 165 16.87 9.08 2.58
CA THR A 165 15.55 9.59 2.19
C THR A 165 15.33 9.39 0.70
N LEU A 166 14.30 8.61 0.35
CA LEU A 166 13.83 8.40 -1.01
C LEU A 166 12.51 9.16 -1.18
N LYS A 167 12.58 10.31 -1.84
CA LYS A 167 11.44 11.23 -1.97
C LYS A 167 10.47 10.71 -3.02
N VAL A 168 9.27 10.32 -2.57
CA VAL A 168 8.18 9.88 -3.44
C VAL A 168 6.83 10.17 -2.78
N GLU A 169 5.89 10.63 -3.60
CA GLU A 169 4.50 10.84 -3.20
C GLU A 169 3.71 9.53 -3.28
N ASP A 170 2.67 9.40 -2.47
CA ASP A 170 1.77 8.25 -2.54
C ASP A 170 0.64 8.54 -3.53
N SER A 171 0.98 8.56 -4.82
CA SER A 171 0.05 8.89 -5.88
C SER A 171 0.15 7.93 -7.05
N LEU A 172 -0.92 7.84 -7.83
CA LEU A 172 -0.99 6.99 -9.02
C LEU A 172 -0.06 7.46 -10.15
N ALA A 173 0.43 8.71 -10.08
CA ALA A 173 1.36 9.28 -11.05
C ALA A 173 2.83 9.08 -10.68
N ALA A 174 3.13 8.66 -9.45
CA ALA A 174 4.50 8.50 -8.99
C ALA A 174 5.15 7.22 -9.55
N ASP A 175 6.39 7.34 -10.03
CA ASP A 175 7.24 6.19 -10.35
C ASP A 175 8.11 5.87 -9.12
N ILE A 176 7.73 4.84 -8.37
CA ILE A 176 8.48 4.36 -7.21
C ILE A 176 9.51 3.29 -7.61
N ARG A 177 9.33 2.63 -8.76
CA ARG A 177 10.20 1.55 -9.26
C ARG A 177 11.62 2.04 -9.48
N VAL A 178 11.81 3.27 -9.96
CA VAL A 178 13.14 3.90 -10.13
C VAL A 178 13.95 3.94 -8.84
N LEU A 179 13.29 3.87 -7.68
CA LEU A 179 13.91 3.91 -6.36
C LEU A 179 14.31 2.53 -5.85
N PHE A 180 13.84 1.44 -6.47
CA PHE A 180 14.08 0.08 -5.98
C PHE A 180 15.57 -0.29 -5.92
N PRO A 181 16.41 -0.04 -6.95
CA PRO A 181 17.83 -0.39 -6.87
C PRO A 181 18.55 0.30 -5.71
N GLU A 182 18.24 1.60 -5.51
CA GLU A 182 18.84 2.40 -4.45
C GLU A 182 18.35 1.97 -3.05
N ALA A 183 17.07 1.65 -2.90
CA ALA A 183 16.50 1.12 -1.67
C ALA A 183 17.10 -0.25 -1.31
N ILE A 184 17.16 -1.16 -2.29
CA ILE A 184 17.71 -2.51 -2.12
C ILE A 184 19.17 -2.43 -1.68
N HIS A 185 19.99 -1.63 -2.37
CA HIS A 185 21.40 -1.45 -2.03
C HIS A 185 21.58 -0.92 -0.59
N PHE A 186 20.75 0.05 -0.17
CA PHE A 186 20.81 0.55 1.20
C PHE A 186 20.40 -0.51 2.24
N ILE A 187 19.37 -1.30 1.97
CA ILE A 187 18.96 -2.38 2.87
C ILE A 187 20.06 -3.45 2.97
N ASP A 188 20.67 -3.83 1.84
CA ASP A 188 21.74 -4.82 1.81
C ASP A 188 23.01 -4.33 2.52
N SER A 189 23.41 -3.07 2.38
CA SER A 189 24.58 -2.53 3.09
C SER A 189 24.39 -2.52 4.62
N ILE A 190 23.18 -2.21 5.10
CA ILE A 190 22.87 -2.27 6.53
C ILE A 190 22.85 -3.73 7.02
N LYS A 191 22.28 -4.65 6.25
CA LYS A 191 22.30 -6.08 6.56
C LYS A 191 23.73 -6.63 6.63
N GLU A 192 24.59 -6.29 5.67
CA GLU A 192 25.99 -6.74 5.60
C GLU A 192 26.85 -6.24 6.75
N SER A 193 26.54 -5.06 7.29
CA SER A 193 27.16 -4.52 8.50
C SER A 193 26.59 -5.11 9.80
N GLY A 194 25.67 -6.07 9.72
CA GLY A 194 25.01 -6.68 10.88
C GLY A 194 23.96 -5.78 11.55
N GLY A 195 23.57 -4.69 10.89
CA GLY A 195 22.58 -3.75 11.36
C GLY A 195 21.13 -4.15 11.08
N ARG A 196 20.21 -3.28 11.48
CA ARG A 196 18.77 -3.44 11.23
C ARG A 196 18.21 -2.13 10.69
N VAL A 197 17.42 -2.20 9.63
CA VAL A 197 16.83 -1.05 8.95
C VAL A 197 15.32 -0.98 9.20
N LEU A 198 14.84 0.22 9.55
CA LEU A 198 13.42 0.56 9.49
C LEU A 198 13.12 1.24 8.15
N VAL A 199 12.26 0.64 7.33
CA VAL A 199 11.67 1.29 6.17
C VAL A 199 10.33 1.88 6.58
N HIS A 200 10.18 3.20 6.45
CA HIS A 200 8.93 3.88 6.78
C HIS A 200 8.51 4.89 5.71
N CYS A 201 7.22 5.21 5.71
CA CYS A 201 6.67 6.37 5.01
C CYS A 201 5.77 7.14 5.99
N GLN A 202 4.76 7.86 5.51
CA GLN A 202 3.83 8.56 6.41
C GLN A 202 3.02 7.57 7.27
N ALA A 203 2.25 6.67 6.64
CA ALA A 203 1.32 5.77 7.33
C ALA A 203 1.83 4.33 7.47
N GLY A 204 2.90 3.97 6.77
CA GLY A 204 3.38 2.58 6.73
C GLY A 204 2.39 1.62 6.04
N ILE A 205 1.66 2.12 5.03
CA ILE A 205 0.60 1.38 4.32
C ILE A 205 1.01 1.08 2.87
N SER A 206 1.43 2.10 2.12
CA SER A 206 1.70 1.99 0.67
C SER A 206 3.21 2.08 0.38
N ARG A 207 3.79 3.28 0.23
CA ARG A 207 5.21 3.50 -0.17
C ARG A 207 6.24 2.59 0.51
N SER A 208 6.30 2.56 1.85
CA SER A 208 7.28 1.71 2.55
C SER A 208 6.98 0.22 2.42
N ALA A 209 5.71 -0.17 2.35
CA ALA A 209 5.34 -1.55 2.08
C ALA A 209 5.79 -1.96 0.66
N THR A 210 5.60 -1.11 -0.34
CA THR A 210 6.09 -1.33 -1.72
C THR A 210 7.60 -1.59 -1.74
N ILE A 211 8.40 -0.81 -1.02
CA ILE A 211 9.85 -1.05 -0.92
C ILE A 211 10.16 -2.40 -0.27
N CYS A 212 9.46 -2.77 0.81
CA CYS A 212 9.65 -4.09 1.44
C CYS A 212 9.27 -5.23 0.50
N LEU A 213 8.20 -5.10 -0.29
CA LEU A 213 7.78 -6.09 -1.28
C LEU A 213 8.83 -6.24 -2.40
N ALA A 214 9.29 -5.12 -2.97
CA ALA A 214 10.36 -5.12 -3.96
C ALA A 214 11.63 -5.79 -3.42
N TYR A 215 12.00 -5.51 -2.17
CA TYR A 215 13.16 -6.15 -1.54
C TYR A 215 12.98 -7.67 -1.41
N LEU A 216 11.79 -8.16 -1.01
CA LEU A 216 11.52 -9.59 -0.91
C LEU A 216 11.59 -10.29 -2.28
N ILE A 217 10.97 -9.71 -3.31
CA ILE A 217 11.04 -10.22 -4.69
C ILE A 217 12.50 -10.34 -5.14
N HIS A 218 13.30 -9.29 -4.91
CA HIS A 218 14.72 -9.27 -5.27
C HIS A 218 15.57 -10.27 -4.46
N ALA A 219 15.55 -10.15 -3.13
CA ALA A 219 16.49 -10.83 -2.25
C ALA A 219 16.10 -12.29 -1.95
N ARG A 220 14.80 -12.62 -2.02
CA ARG A 220 14.28 -13.97 -1.76
C ARG A 220 13.82 -14.68 -3.02
N ARG A 221 13.76 -14.00 -4.18
CA ARG A 221 13.32 -14.57 -5.46
C ARG A 221 11.93 -15.22 -5.37
N VAL A 222 11.05 -14.59 -4.60
CA VAL A 222 9.64 -15.00 -4.44
C VAL A 222 8.74 -14.15 -5.33
N SER A 223 7.57 -14.68 -5.66
CA SER A 223 6.58 -13.92 -6.43
C SER A 223 6.04 -12.73 -5.65
N LEU A 224 5.45 -11.76 -6.36
CA LEU A 224 4.77 -10.62 -5.73
C LEU A 224 3.64 -11.09 -4.81
N ASN A 225 2.89 -12.12 -5.20
CA ASN A 225 1.82 -12.70 -4.37
C ASN A 225 2.38 -13.24 -3.04
N GLU A 226 3.43 -14.07 -3.11
CA GLU A 226 4.07 -14.61 -1.90
C GLU A 226 4.66 -13.52 -1.01
N ALA A 227 5.32 -12.51 -1.61
CA ALA A 227 5.83 -11.36 -0.88
C ALA A 227 4.69 -10.57 -0.20
N PHE A 228 3.59 -10.36 -0.90
CA PHE A 228 2.43 -9.62 -0.40
C PHE A 228 1.81 -10.33 0.80
N ASP A 229 1.48 -11.61 0.68
CA ASP A 229 0.93 -12.42 1.76
C ASP A 229 1.87 -12.45 2.98
N PHE A 230 3.18 -12.57 2.73
CA PHE A 230 4.19 -12.58 3.78
C PHE A 230 4.26 -11.27 4.58
N VAL A 231 4.13 -10.12 3.92
CA VAL A 231 4.13 -8.81 4.61
C VAL A 231 2.74 -8.54 5.23
N LYS A 232 1.65 -8.92 4.55
CA LYS A 232 0.26 -8.72 5.02
C LYS A 232 -0.01 -9.45 6.33
N CYS A 233 0.48 -10.69 6.48
CA CYS A 233 0.31 -11.43 7.74
C CYS A 233 1.04 -10.80 8.94
N ARG A 234 2.05 -9.95 8.70
CA ARG A 234 2.78 -9.21 9.73
C ARG A 234 2.22 -7.81 9.97
N ARG A 235 1.75 -7.15 8.92
CA ARG A 235 1.08 -5.83 8.98
C ARG A 235 -0.14 -5.85 8.08
N GLN A 236 -1.29 -6.18 8.68
CA GLN A 236 -2.56 -6.33 7.96
C GLN A 236 -3.03 -5.07 7.22
N VAL A 237 -2.55 -3.89 7.64
CA VAL A 237 -2.94 -2.62 7.03
C VAL A 237 -2.18 -2.27 5.75
N ILE A 238 -1.20 -3.07 5.30
CA ILE A 238 -0.54 -2.78 4.03
C ILE A 238 -1.56 -2.76 2.89
N SER A 239 -1.38 -1.77 2.02
CA SER A 239 -2.14 -1.58 0.78
C SER A 239 -1.37 -0.59 -0.10
N PRO A 240 -0.34 -1.05 -0.84
CA PRO A 240 0.22 -0.26 -1.93
C PRO A 240 -0.88 0.25 -2.86
N ASN A 241 -0.71 1.47 -3.37
CA ASN A 241 -1.64 1.97 -4.38
C ASN A 241 -1.53 1.14 -5.69
N LEU A 242 -2.56 1.22 -6.53
CA LEU A 242 -2.66 0.38 -7.74
C LEU A 242 -1.49 0.60 -8.72
N ALA A 243 -1.02 1.84 -8.87
CA ALA A 243 0.11 2.12 -9.75
C ALA A 243 1.39 1.45 -9.23
N PHE A 244 1.60 1.45 -7.91
CA PHE A 244 2.73 0.75 -7.29
C PHE A 244 2.62 -0.76 -7.42
N MET A 245 1.42 -1.34 -7.32
CA MET A 245 1.22 -2.76 -7.59
C MET A 245 1.59 -3.13 -9.04
N GLY A 246 1.18 -2.32 -10.02
CA GLY A 246 1.59 -2.49 -11.43
C GLY A 246 3.10 -2.39 -11.62
N GLN A 247 3.74 -1.46 -10.93
CA GLN A 247 5.20 -1.31 -10.95
C GLN A 247 5.94 -2.49 -10.30
N LEU A 248 5.38 -3.09 -9.24
CA LEU A 248 5.92 -4.29 -8.61
C LEU A 248 5.81 -5.52 -9.51
N LEU A 249 4.70 -5.68 -10.24
CA LEU A 249 4.55 -6.75 -11.24
C LEU A 249 5.61 -6.67 -12.34
N GLN A 250 5.85 -5.46 -12.85
CA GLN A 250 6.89 -5.26 -13.84
C GLN A 250 8.26 -5.61 -13.26
N PHE A 251 8.54 -5.17 -12.03
CA PHE A 251 9.78 -5.48 -11.35
C PHE A 251 9.97 -6.98 -11.07
N GLU A 252 8.91 -7.69 -10.67
CA GLU A 252 8.92 -9.15 -10.53
C GLU A 252 9.32 -9.83 -11.84
N THR A 253 8.72 -9.43 -12.96
CA THR A 253 9.06 -9.95 -14.28
C THR A 253 10.53 -9.71 -14.60
N ASP A 254 11.02 -8.48 -14.37
CA ASP A 254 12.41 -8.10 -14.64
C ASP A 254 13.42 -8.91 -13.78
N VAL A 255 13.05 -9.27 -12.54
CA VAL A 255 13.92 -9.96 -11.57
C VAL A 255 13.85 -11.49 -11.67
N LEU A 256 12.67 -12.07 -11.84
CA LEU A 256 12.46 -13.52 -11.83
C LEU A 256 12.56 -14.14 -13.22
N CYS A 257 12.30 -13.36 -14.27
CA CYS A 257 12.45 -13.79 -15.67
C CYS A 257 13.43 -12.88 -16.42
N PRO A 258 14.72 -12.83 -16.02
CA PRO A 258 15.73 -12.16 -16.83
C PRO A 258 15.85 -12.97 -18.13
N TYR A 259 15.28 -12.44 -19.21
CA TYR A 259 15.11 -13.11 -20.50
C TYR A 259 16.17 -14.18 -20.86
N SER A 260 15.68 -15.37 -21.20
CA SER A 260 16.34 -16.38 -22.03
C SER A 260 16.60 -15.83 -23.43
N VAL A 261 17.71 -15.11 -23.63
CA VAL A 261 18.30 -14.81 -24.94
C VAL A 261 19.70 -15.41 -24.98
N ILE A 262 19.78 -16.73 -25.15
CA ILE A 262 20.94 -17.42 -25.74
C ILE A 262 20.38 -18.56 -26.59
N ASP A 263 20.81 -18.61 -27.86
CA ASP A 263 20.65 -19.66 -28.89
C ASP A 263 19.35 -19.74 -29.72
N ARG A 264 19.16 -18.77 -30.62
CA ARG A 264 18.63 -19.02 -31.98
C ARG A 264 19.38 -18.21 -33.02
N GLU A 265 20.69 -18.37 -33.10
CA GLU A 265 21.49 -17.91 -34.25
C GLU A 265 22.84 -18.63 -34.25
N ASN A 266 22.85 -19.96 -34.39
CA ASN A 266 23.99 -20.73 -34.92
C ASN A 266 23.63 -22.20 -35.16
N SER A 267 22.82 -22.46 -36.18
CA SER A 267 22.81 -23.76 -36.87
C SER A 267 22.34 -23.56 -38.30
N GLY A 268 23.10 -22.76 -39.03
CA GLY A 268 23.03 -22.62 -40.48
C GLY A 268 24.41 -22.90 -41.05
N THR A 269 24.85 -24.16 -41.01
CA THR A 269 25.91 -24.67 -41.89
C THR A 269 25.91 -26.20 -41.91
N PHE A 270 25.95 -26.71 -43.15
CA PHE A 270 25.94 -28.09 -43.65
C PHE A 270 24.56 -28.77 -43.78
#